data_AF-A0A2X3I7L6-F1
#
_entry.id   AF-A0A2X3I7L6-F1
#
_cell.length_a   1.000
_cell.length_b   1.000
_cell.length_c   1.000
_cell.angle_alpha   90.00
_cell.angle_beta   90.00
_cell.angle_gamma   90.00
#
_symmetry.space_group_name_H-M   'P 1'
#
loop_
_entity.id
_entity.type
_entity.pdbx_description
1 polymer ?
#
loop_
_entity_poly.entity_id
_entity_poly.type
_entity_poly.pdbx_seq_one_letter_code
_entity_poly.pdbx_strand_id
1 'polypeptide(L)'
;MTPLKLNTLSARIQAHKMALVHIVKPPVCTERARHYTEMYQRHLDKPIPVRRALALAHHLAERTIWIKHDELIVGNQASEVRAAPIFPEYTVSWIEKEIDDLADRPAPASRSARRINAYCMKCAHGGAARPYKTAATVCSPMSKRRCSPPALLRRKAI
;
A
#
# COMPACT_ATOMS: atom_id res chain seq x y z
N MET A 1 -44.52 3.74 -18.73
CA MET A 1 -43.13 3.84 -18.22
C MET A 1 -42.89 5.27 -17.80
N THR A 2 -42.28 5.51 -16.64
CA THR A 2 -42.04 6.87 -16.13
C THR A 2 -40.65 7.36 -16.58
N PRO A 3 -40.55 8.48 -17.32
CA PRO A 3 -39.26 9.03 -17.72
C PRO A 3 -38.55 9.68 -16.52
N LEU A 4 -37.26 9.40 -16.35
CA LEU A 4 -36.42 9.97 -15.29
C LEU A 4 -35.64 11.20 -15.78
N LYS A 5 -35.46 12.20 -14.92
CA LYS A 5 -34.62 13.39 -15.19
C LYS A 5 -33.16 13.11 -14.80
N LEU A 6 -32.32 12.81 -15.79
CA LEU A 6 -30.92 12.39 -15.59
C LEU A 6 -29.89 13.52 -15.74
N ASN A 7 -30.34 14.75 -15.91
CA ASN A 7 -29.51 15.93 -16.19
C ASN A 7 -29.41 16.92 -15.02
N THR A 8 -29.91 16.57 -13.84
CA THR A 8 -29.94 17.47 -12.68
C THR A 8 -28.95 17.02 -11.60
N LEU A 9 -28.16 17.96 -11.10
CA LEU A 9 -27.25 17.78 -9.96
C LEU A 9 -27.34 19.03 -9.08
N SER A 10 -27.33 18.86 -7.75
CA SER A 10 -27.26 20.01 -6.84
C SER A 10 -25.92 20.73 -6.93
N ALA A 11 -25.87 22.00 -6.56
CA ALA A 11 -24.65 22.81 -6.56
C ALA A 11 -23.50 22.14 -5.77
N ARG A 12 -23.82 21.53 -4.63
CA ARG A 12 -22.87 20.76 -3.80
C ARG A 12 -22.22 19.62 -4.58
N ILE A 13 -23.03 18.80 -5.27
CA ILE A 13 -22.51 17.66 -6.04
C ILE A 13 -21.74 18.13 -7.28
N GLN A 14 -22.18 19.20 -7.93
CA GLN A 14 -21.45 19.78 -9.06
C GLN A 14 -20.07 20.28 -8.62
N ALA A 15 -19.98 21.05 -7.54
CA ALA A 15 -18.72 21.53 -6.99
C ALA A 15 -17.79 20.37 -6.59
N HIS A 16 -18.32 19.37 -5.87
CA HIS A 16 -17.55 18.18 -5.50
C HIS A 16 -17.04 17.42 -6.73
N LYS A 17 -17.88 17.21 -7.76
CA LYS A 17 -17.47 16.55 -9.00
C LYS A 17 -16.36 17.33 -9.70
N MET A 18 -16.49 18.65 -9.85
CA MET A 18 -15.49 19.49 -10.51
C MET A 18 -14.15 19.44 -9.78
N ALA A 19 -14.17 19.51 -8.44
CA ALA A 19 -12.96 19.38 -7.62
C ALA A 19 -12.19 18.06 -7.86
N LEU A 20 -12.88 16.97 -8.21
CA LEU A 20 -12.25 15.67 -8.47
C LEU A 20 -11.78 15.49 -9.92
N VAL A 21 -12.58 15.88 -10.91
CA VAL A 21 -12.26 15.63 -12.33
C VAL A 21 -11.15 16.53 -12.87
N HIS A 22 -10.93 17.68 -12.24
CA HIS A 22 -9.82 18.57 -12.59
C HIS A 22 -8.46 18.11 -12.05
N ILE A 23 -8.41 17.05 -11.23
CA ILE A 23 -7.15 16.45 -10.77
C ILE A 23 -6.58 15.54 -11.87
N VAL A 24 -5.78 16.14 -12.76
CA VAL A 24 -5.19 15.45 -13.92
C VAL A 24 -4.07 14.48 -13.52
N LYS A 25 -3.22 14.87 -12.55
CA LYS A 25 -2.12 14.05 -12.02
C LYS A 25 -2.35 13.76 -10.54
N PRO A 26 -3.08 12.68 -10.19
CA PRO A 26 -3.35 12.33 -8.80
C PRO A 26 -2.05 12.09 -8.01
N PRO A 27 -1.99 12.49 -6.73
CA PRO A 27 -0.82 12.26 -5.90
C PRO A 27 -0.72 10.80 -5.41
N VAL A 28 0.43 10.45 -4.84
CA VAL A 28 0.65 9.17 -4.17
C VAL A 28 0.83 9.38 -2.67
N CYS A 29 0.12 8.59 -1.86
CA CYS A 29 0.17 8.66 -0.40
C CYS A 29 1.08 7.56 0.18
N THR A 30 1.96 7.95 1.10
CA THR A 30 2.94 7.06 1.74
C THR A 30 2.61 6.69 3.18
N GLU A 31 1.58 7.29 3.79
CA GLU A 31 1.24 7.05 5.21
C GLU A 31 1.00 5.57 5.50
N ARG A 32 0.20 4.92 4.66
CA ARG A 32 -0.09 3.49 4.79
C ARG A 32 1.17 2.65 4.72
N ALA A 33 1.99 2.86 3.68
CA ALA A 33 3.24 2.12 3.51
C ALA A 33 4.16 2.31 4.73
N ARG A 34 4.25 3.53 5.26
CA ARG A 34 5.00 3.84 6.48
C ARG A 34 4.46 3.07 7.69
N HIS A 35 3.17 3.22 8.01
CA HIS A 35 2.54 2.64 9.21
C HIS A 35 2.57 1.11 9.18
N TYR A 36 2.31 0.52 8.00
CA TYR A 36 2.39 -0.92 7.82
C TYR A 36 3.83 -1.44 7.97
N THR A 37 4.81 -0.78 7.37
CA THR A 37 6.23 -1.18 7.51
C THR A 37 6.66 -1.18 8.97
N GLU A 38 6.32 -0.12 9.70
CA GLU A 38 6.65 0.05 11.13
C GLU A 38 6.05 -1.07 11.99
N MET A 39 4.76 -1.35 11.85
CA MET A 39 4.09 -2.42 12.61
C MET A 39 4.58 -3.80 12.23
N TYR A 40 4.91 -4.02 10.95
CA TYR A 40 5.45 -5.29 10.50
C TYR A 40 6.84 -5.56 11.08
N GLN A 41 7.70 -4.54 11.19
CA GLN A 41 9.02 -4.64 11.79
C GLN A 41 8.96 -4.88 13.30
N ARG A 42 8.04 -4.20 14.00
CA ARG A 42 7.87 -4.35 15.46
C ARG A 42 7.25 -5.68 15.89
N HIS A 43 6.53 -6.36 14.99
CA HIS A 43 5.74 -7.55 15.31
C HIS A 43 6.12 -8.77 14.48
N LEU A 44 7.42 -8.93 14.22
CA LEU A 44 8.00 -10.09 13.54
C LEU A 44 7.72 -11.42 14.26
N ASP A 45 7.51 -11.36 15.58
CA ASP A 45 7.14 -12.47 16.46
C ASP A 45 5.71 -12.98 16.26
N LYS A 46 4.83 -12.16 15.65
CA LYS A 46 3.39 -12.47 15.58
C LYS A 46 3.01 -13.19 14.28
N PRO A 47 1.97 -14.05 14.31
CA PRO A 47 1.38 -14.61 13.10
C PRO A 47 0.91 -13.52 12.12
N ILE A 48 0.97 -13.81 10.82
CA ILE A 48 0.63 -12.85 9.75
C ILE A 48 -0.75 -12.18 9.94
N PRO A 49 -1.84 -12.92 10.25
CA PRO A 49 -3.16 -12.30 10.45
C PRO A 49 -3.15 -11.25 11.58
N VAL A 50 -2.49 -11.56 12.69
CA VAL A 50 -2.37 -10.65 13.85
C VAL A 50 -1.53 -9.43 13.48
N ARG A 51 -0.41 -9.64 12.79
CA ARG A 51 0.44 -8.54 12.30
C ARG A 51 -0.32 -7.58 11.38
N ARG A 52 -1.16 -8.11 10.48
CA ARG A 52 -2.04 -7.31 9.60
C ARG A 52 -3.09 -6.54 10.37
N ALA A 53 -3.71 -7.15 11.39
CA ALA A 53 -4.69 -6.50 12.24
C ALA A 53 -4.06 -5.32 13.00
N LEU A 54 -2.87 -5.52 13.60
CA LEU A 54 -2.13 -4.46 14.29
C LEU A 54 -1.69 -3.34 13.34
N ALA A 55 -1.19 -3.69 12.15
CA ALA A 55 -0.81 -2.72 11.12
C ALA A 55 -2.01 -1.86 10.67
N LEU A 56 -3.17 -2.48 10.45
CA LEU A 56 -4.40 -1.76 10.11
C LEU A 56 -4.86 -0.86 11.24
N ALA A 57 -4.91 -1.37 12.48
CA ALA A 57 -5.33 -0.60 13.65
C ALA A 57 -4.44 0.63 13.85
N HIS A 58 -3.11 0.45 13.79
CA HIS A 58 -2.16 1.55 13.88
C HIS A 58 -2.32 2.54 12.73
N HIS A 59 -2.52 2.06 11.49
CA HIS A 59 -2.74 2.94 10.36
C HIS A 59 -4.01 3.79 10.52
N LEU A 60 -5.12 3.18 10.94
CA LEU A 60 -6.39 3.88 11.15
C LEU A 60 -6.32 4.88 12.31
N ALA A 61 -5.50 4.63 13.33
CA ALA A 61 -5.28 5.55 14.44
C ALA A 61 -4.43 6.78 14.05
N GLU A 62 -3.42 6.60 13.20
CA GLU A 62 -2.39 7.62 12.94
C GLU A 62 -2.56 8.36 11.60
N ARG A 63 -3.35 7.83 10.66
CA ARG A 63 -3.46 8.42 9.32
C ARG A 63 -4.13 9.78 9.35
N THR A 64 -3.86 10.59 8.33
CA THR A 64 -4.54 11.87 8.16
C THR A 64 -6.01 11.64 7.82
N ILE A 65 -6.91 12.25 8.61
CA ILE A 65 -8.35 12.29 8.39
C ILE A 65 -8.77 13.72 8.05
N TRP A 66 -9.67 13.86 7.08
CA TRP A 66 -10.24 15.15 6.72
C TRP A 66 -11.67 15.00 6.20
N ILE A 67 -12.42 16.09 6.28
CA ILE A 67 -13.73 16.26 5.64
C ILE A 67 -13.59 17.41 4.64
N LYS A 68 -14.01 17.21 3.39
CA LYS A 68 -13.87 18.22 2.32
C LYS A 68 -15.14 18.35 1.49
N HIS A 69 -15.23 19.47 0.75
CA HIS A 69 -16.24 19.69 -0.29
C HIS A 69 -17.70 19.54 0.19
N ASP A 70 -17.98 19.93 1.44
CA ASP A 70 -19.29 19.80 2.09
C ASP A 70 -19.92 18.41 1.95
N GLU A 71 -19.09 17.37 1.95
CA GLU A 71 -19.56 15.99 1.76
C GLU A 71 -20.48 15.52 2.89
N LEU A 72 -21.59 14.89 2.51
CA LEU A 72 -22.54 14.32 3.47
C LEU A 72 -22.16 12.91 3.93
N ILE A 73 -21.34 12.22 3.13
CA ILE A 73 -20.78 10.91 3.45
C ILE A 73 -19.28 11.12 3.64
N VAL A 74 -18.84 10.99 4.88
CA VAL A 74 -17.45 11.25 5.27
C VAL A 74 -16.60 9.98 5.21
N GLY A 75 -15.31 10.16 4.94
CA GLY A 75 -14.35 9.06 4.94
C GLY A 75 -13.33 9.17 3.79
N ASN A 76 -12.20 9.81 4.07
CA ASN A 76 -11.10 9.91 3.10
C ASN A 76 -10.23 8.64 3.10
N GLN A 77 -9.73 8.22 1.94
CA GLN A 77 -8.85 7.05 1.82
C GLN A 77 -7.39 7.34 2.23
N ALA A 78 -6.91 8.54 1.94
CA ALA A 78 -5.51 8.93 2.00
C ALA A 78 -5.34 10.39 2.42
N SER A 79 -4.10 10.84 2.60
CA SER A 79 -3.78 12.18 3.09
C SER A 79 -4.23 13.32 2.18
N GLU A 80 -4.37 13.08 0.87
CA GLU A 80 -4.79 14.08 -0.12
C GLU A 80 -5.97 13.58 -0.98
N VAL A 81 -6.70 14.51 -1.58
CA VAL A 81 -7.80 14.21 -2.49
C VAL A 81 -7.27 13.44 -3.71
N ARG A 82 -7.95 12.35 -4.08
CA ARG A 82 -7.57 11.45 -5.19
C ARG A 82 -6.18 10.81 -5.04
N ALA A 83 -5.57 10.83 -3.84
CA ALA A 83 -4.27 10.23 -3.63
C ALA A 83 -4.34 8.70 -3.62
N ALA A 84 -3.44 8.04 -4.33
CA ALA A 84 -3.32 6.58 -4.32
C ALA A 84 -2.39 6.13 -3.18
N PRO A 85 -2.85 5.36 -2.18
CA PRO A 85 -1.97 4.81 -1.16
C PRO A 85 -1.14 3.65 -1.70
N ILE A 86 0.06 3.47 -1.15
CA ILE A 86 0.97 2.37 -1.49
C ILE A 86 0.75 1.15 -0.59
N PHE A 87 0.76 -0.04 -1.21
CA PHE A 87 0.59 -1.33 -0.55
C PHE A 87 1.82 -2.23 -0.76
N PRO A 88 2.91 -1.96 -0.02
CA PRO A 88 4.20 -2.60 -0.28
C PRO A 88 4.23 -4.11 0.01
N GLU A 89 3.26 -4.64 0.75
CA GLU A 89 3.17 -6.06 1.07
C GLU A 89 2.78 -6.96 -0.12
N TYR A 90 2.25 -6.40 -1.21
CA TYR A 90 1.86 -7.18 -2.39
C TYR A 90 2.99 -7.23 -3.44
N THR A 91 3.51 -6.06 -3.81
CA THR A 91 4.59 -5.92 -4.79
C THR A 91 5.28 -4.57 -4.64
N VAL A 92 6.61 -4.59 -4.75
CA VAL A 92 7.48 -3.40 -4.70
C VAL A 92 8.42 -3.30 -5.91
N SER A 93 8.56 -4.38 -6.66
CA SER A 93 9.56 -4.50 -7.75
C SER A 93 9.33 -3.54 -8.91
N TRP A 94 8.08 -3.17 -9.18
CA TRP A 94 7.76 -2.17 -10.20
C TRP A 94 7.87 -0.74 -9.65
N ILE A 95 7.61 -0.57 -8.35
CA ILE A 95 7.66 0.74 -7.69
C ILE A 95 9.10 1.25 -7.73
N GLU A 96 10.07 0.42 -7.34
CA GLU A 96 11.48 0.79 -7.35
C GLU A 96 12.00 1.20 -8.74
N LYS A 97 11.47 0.59 -9.80
CA LYS A 97 11.94 0.81 -11.17
C LYS A 97 11.32 2.02 -11.84
N GLU A 98 10.12 2.41 -11.44
CA GLU A 98 9.31 3.33 -12.24
C GLU A 98 8.75 4.51 -11.43
N ILE A 99 9.20 4.72 -10.18
CA ILE A 99 8.66 5.76 -9.30
C ILE A 99 8.96 7.17 -9.78
N ASP A 100 10.16 7.38 -10.31
CA ASP A 100 10.61 8.70 -10.76
C ASP A 100 9.90 9.08 -12.08
N ASP A 101 9.52 8.07 -12.87
CA ASP A 101 8.85 8.24 -14.15
C ASP A 101 7.31 8.28 -14.05
N LEU A 102 6.73 8.16 -12.85
CA LEU A 102 5.26 8.15 -12.65
C LEU A 102 4.57 9.41 -13.21
N ALA A 103 5.27 10.54 -13.18
CA ALA A 103 4.73 11.82 -13.62
C ALA A 103 4.60 11.93 -15.15
N ASP A 104 5.39 11.15 -15.89
CA ASP A 104 5.59 11.26 -17.33
C ASP A 104 4.95 10.11 -18.12
N ARG A 105 4.27 9.19 -17.43
CA ARG A 105 3.54 8.09 -18.11
C ARG A 105 2.41 8.64 -18.98
N PRO A 106 2.20 8.06 -20.18
CA PRO A 106 1.14 8.51 -21.07
C PRO A 106 -0.27 8.40 -20.45
N ALA A 107 -0.55 7.32 -19.71
CA ALA A 107 -1.66 7.18 -18.77
C ALA A 107 -1.56 5.85 -18.01
N PRO A 108 -2.01 5.75 -16.73
CA PRO A 108 -2.34 6.85 -15.82
C PRO A 108 -1.07 7.47 -15.21
N ALA A 109 -0.89 8.79 -15.40
CA ALA A 109 0.18 9.54 -14.75
C ALA A 109 -0.18 9.86 -13.30
N SER A 110 0.79 9.83 -12.40
CA SER A 110 0.59 10.24 -11.00
C SER A 110 1.75 11.10 -10.53
N ARG A 111 1.47 12.06 -9.65
CA ARG A 111 2.51 12.90 -9.08
C ARG A 111 3.32 12.04 -8.11
N SER A 112 4.57 11.77 -8.47
CA SER A 112 5.50 10.97 -7.67
C SER A 112 5.72 11.62 -6.30
N ALA A 113 5.79 10.81 -5.24
CA ALA A 113 6.22 11.27 -3.94
C ALA A 113 7.68 10.89 -3.73
N ARG A 114 8.55 11.89 -3.51
CA ARG A 114 10.02 11.73 -3.34
C ARG A 114 10.45 10.75 -2.23
N ARG A 115 9.52 10.23 -1.42
CA ARG A 115 9.80 9.38 -0.23
C ARG A 115 9.28 7.94 -0.34
N ILE A 116 8.74 7.51 -1.48
CA ILE A 116 8.16 6.15 -1.61
C ILE A 116 9.25 5.06 -1.54
N ASN A 117 10.39 5.28 -2.21
CA ASN A 117 11.47 4.29 -2.27
C ASN A 117 11.97 3.86 -0.89
N ALA A 118 12.06 4.78 0.08
CA ALA A 118 12.55 4.46 1.42
C ALA A 118 11.68 3.42 2.16
N TYR A 119 10.36 3.41 1.93
CA TYR A 119 9.44 2.47 2.58
C TYR A 119 9.34 1.14 1.81
N CYS A 120 9.32 1.20 0.48
CA CYS A 120 9.33 0.01 -0.37
C CYS A 120 10.59 -0.83 -0.13
N MET A 121 11.77 -0.20 -0.06
CA MET A 121 13.04 -0.89 0.21
C MET A 121 13.07 -1.55 1.59
N LYS A 122 12.54 -0.88 2.62
CA LYS A 122 12.45 -1.44 3.99
C LYS A 122 11.52 -2.65 4.08
N CYS A 123 10.44 -2.67 3.29
CA CYS A 123 9.58 -3.85 3.17
C CYS A 123 10.27 -5.00 2.41
N ALA A 124 10.96 -4.69 1.30
CA ALA A 124 11.60 -5.68 0.44
C ALA A 124 12.75 -6.45 1.12
N HIS A 125 13.60 -5.72 1.85
CA HIS A 125 14.85 -6.27 2.42
C HIS A 125 14.72 -6.72 3.89
N GLY A 126 13.72 -6.21 4.62
CA GLY A 126 13.61 -6.40 6.07
C GLY A 126 13.02 -7.73 6.54
N GLY A 127 12.75 -8.69 5.67
CA GLY A 127 12.17 -10.01 6.03
C GLY A 127 10.76 -9.98 6.64
N ALA A 128 10.23 -8.81 7.00
CA ALA A 128 8.99 -8.64 7.75
C ALA A 128 7.73 -8.83 6.91
N ALA A 129 7.76 -8.34 5.67
CA ALA A 129 6.69 -8.43 4.71
C ALA A 129 7.29 -8.71 3.33
N ARG A 130 7.81 -9.92 3.10
CA ARG A 130 8.21 -10.28 1.73
C ARG A 130 6.99 -10.05 0.83
N PRO A 131 7.14 -9.29 -0.27
CA PRO A 131 6.04 -9.04 -1.17
C PRO A 131 5.45 -10.37 -1.62
N TYR A 132 4.12 -10.48 -1.65
CA TYR A 132 3.44 -11.72 -2.07
C TYR A 132 3.98 -12.24 -3.40
N LYS A 133 4.22 -11.35 -4.38
CA LYS A 133 4.78 -11.74 -5.68
C LYS A 133 6.22 -12.25 -5.59
N THR A 134 7.04 -11.70 -4.70
CA THR A 134 8.42 -12.18 -4.48
C THR A 134 8.43 -13.52 -3.73
N ALA A 135 7.50 -13.72 -2.79
CA ALA A 135 7.35 -14.99 -2.07
C ALA A 135 6.79 -16.11 -2.98
N ALA A 136 5.85 -15.80 -3.88
CA ALA A 136 5.26 -16.75 -4.82
C ALA A 136 6.29 -17.30 -5.82
N THR A 137 7.24 -16.49 -6.29
CA THR A 137 8.32 -16.95 -7.20
C THR A 137 9.24 -17.98 -6.53
N VAL A 138 9.43 -17.89 -5.20
CA VAL A 138 10.24 -18.86 -4.44
C VAL A 138 9.43 -20.12 -4.09
N CYS A 139 8.10 -20.02 -4.07
CA CYS A 139 7.18 -21.15 -3.83
C CYS A 139 6.70 -21.86 -5.11
N SER A 140 7.28 -21.57 -6.29
CA SER A 140 7.17 -22.48 -7.44
C SER A 140 7.84 -23.81 -7.07
N PRO A 141 7.27 -24.98 -7.41
CA PRO A 141 7.45 -26.22 -6.66
C PRO A 141 8.93 -26.55 -6.50
N MET A 142 9.46 -26.28 -5.30
CA MET A 142 10.70 -26.87 -4.86
C MET A 142 10.54 -28.38 -5.10
N SER A 143 11.36 -28.91 -6.01
CA SER A 143 11.43 -30.35 -6.22
C SER A 143 11.57 -31.02 -4.87
N LYS A 144 10.92 -32.18 -4.72
CA LYS A 144 10.86 -33.05 -3.54
C LYS A 144 12.25 -33.44 -3.02
N ARG A 145 13.08 -32.50 -2.57
CA ARG A 145 14.28 -32.72 -1.80
C ARG A 145 13.91 -32.39 -0.36
N ARG A 146 13.65 -33.48 0.38
CA ARG A 146 13.62 -33.55 1.85
C ARG A 146 14.50 -32.45 2.44
N CYS A 147 13.90 -31.54 3.21
CA CYS A 147 14.64 -30.79 4.20
C CYS A 147 15.24 -31.82 5.17
N SER A 148 16.52 -32.12 5.03
CA SER A 148 17.26 -32.79 6.10
C SER A 148 17.38 -31.83 7.28
N PRO A 149 17.19 -32.28 8.53
CA PRO A 149 17.31 -31.42 9.69
C PRO A 149 18.77 -30.91 9.83
N PRO A 150 18.98 -29.74 10.45
CA PRO A 150 20.31 -29.15 10.57
C PRO A 150 21.24 -30.09 11.33
N ALA A 151 22.44 -30.30 10.81
CA ALA A 151 23.48 -31.07 11.48
C ALA A 151 23.80 -30.42 12.84
N LEU A 152 23.38 -31.08 13.92
CA LEU A 152 23.89 -30.82 15.26
C LEU A 152 25.40 -31.04 15.23
N LEU A 153 26.17 -29.94 15.30
CA LEU A 153 27.60 -29.98 15.61
C LEU A 153 27.77 -30.70 16.96
N ARG A 154 28.11 -32.00 16.93
CA ARG A 154 28.72 -32.68 18.05
C ARG A 154 30.09 -32.05 18.27
N ARG A 155 30.20 -31.14 19.25
CA ARG A 155 31.49 -30.84 19.87
C ARG A 155 31.96 -32.14 20.55
N LYS A 156 33.05 -32.71 20.04
CA LYS A 156 33.85 -33.70 20.79
C LYS A 156 34.43 -32.97 21.99
N ALA A 157 34.02 -33.37 23.20
CA ALA A 157 34.76 -33.06 24.41
C ALA A 157 36.03 -33.91 24.42
N ILE A 158 37.15 -33.26 24.72
CA ILE A 158 38.35 -33.87 25.30
C ILE A 158 38.01 -34.24 26.75
#